data_AF-A0A170XPB3-F1
#
_entry.id   AF-A0A170XPB3-F1
#
_cell.length_a   1.000
_cell.length_b   1.000
_cell.length_c   1.000
_cell.angle_alpha   90.00
_cell.angle_beta   90.00
_cell.angle_gamma   90.00
#
_symmetry.space_group_name_H-M   'P 1'
#
loop_
_entity.id
_entity.type
_entity.pdbx_description
1 polymer ?
#
loop_
_entity_poly.entity_id
_entity_poly.type
_entity_poly.pdbx_seq_one_letter_code
_entity_poly.pdbx_strand_id
1 'polypeptide(L)'
;MSALAHLPSQLHPFRDRLTAGVLPAARATRPGDWETRDSDAFQAADIIPLLRPLLLLEGAPHADRDAMEEALGQVKLSRTRLITLLFSPDHVLETIASAFVAEGHTPEPARVWSWMCWITEAAHRQLCASTAPDAHLMRPLAHRLRFLVLSEPLRHREDPVWAGDPGESADPCGNTFGYRTWSLLVLRAEEARRDWLAVLNAYQSSPLLSGVGSDALDAELVLTVADNWSRRSRFSSSHHPLDEPAEPTVRDNAVLGHIVHRHLLPRFRILHVTRLAPPAGRDHWRAAVLTLATAALLAAVVGGFASGYWFHTGAALAGLAYAVLVTGVVKQGPLWAAQWLLRYPAAAAFGLFALLALPMNWWSDPHPRWGIAAFVLVAGALGYLVVEVRNHNVSGRQAFCRALGVLFIGAVHAFLLSLIVLVFVAATYTESAPDGDGRIPMHQLWHTTGLAWQVLALATAWSLVVGVFSQILWDDRPITAPLAHLTWNDGG
;
A
#
# COMPACT_ATOMS: atom_id res chain seq x y z
N MET A 1 -14.08 -21.95 33.02
CA MET A 1 -13.32 -21.83 31.77
C MET A 1 -13.54 -23.10 30.98
N SER A 2 -14.59 -23.15 30.15
CA SER A 2 -14.80 -24.27 29.24
C SER A 2 -13.68 -24.24 28.20
N ALA A 3 -13.11 -25.39 27.86
CA ALA A 3 -12.07 -25.48 26.84
C ALA A 3 -12.68 -24.99 25.50
N LEU A 4 -12.29 -23.78 25.06
CA LEU A 4 -12.63 -23.31 23.72
C LEU A 4 -12.18 -24.37 22.73
N ALA A 5 -13.12 -24.85 21.90
CA ALA A 5 -12.81 -25.83 20.87
C ALA A 5 -11.65 -25.30 20.00
N HIS A 6 -10.74 -26.19 19.61
CA HIS A 6 -9.63 -25.80 18.75
C HIS A 6 -10.17 -25.34 17.40
N LEU A 7 -10.08 -24.03 17.13
CA LEU A 7 -10.31 -23.46 15.81
C LEU A 7 -9.44 -24.20 14.78
N PRO A 8 -10.00 -24.64 13.63
CA PRO A 8 -9.22 -25.31 12.59
C PRO A 8 -7.99 -24.48 12.20
N SER A 9 -6.85 -25.15 12.00
CA SER A 9 -5.57 -24.46 11.78
C SER A 9 -5.57 -23.58 10.52
N GLN A 10 -6.36 -23.97 9.52
CA GLN A 10 -6.59 -23.23 8.27
C GLN A 10 -7.25 -21.87 8.50
N LEU A 11 -7.98 -21.69 9.61
CA LEU A 11 -8.64 -20.44 9.97
C LEU A 11 -7.79 -19.55 10.89
N HIS A 12 -6.60 -19.97 11.33
CA HIS A 12 -5.71 -19.10 12.10
C HIS A 12 -5.29 -17.84 11.32
N PRO A 13 -4.84 -17.92 10.06
CA PRO A 13 -4.50 -16.72 9.28
C PRO A 13 -5.71 -15.77 9.11
N PHE A 14 -6.91 -16.34 8.99
CA PHE A 14 -8.14 -15.56 8.93
C PHE A 14 -8.41 -14.81 10.24
N ARG A 15 -8.32 -15.51 11.39
CA ARG A 15 -8.43 -14.91 12.72
C ARG A 15 -7.41 -13.79 12.93
N ASP A 16 -6.17 -14.00 12.50
CA ASP A 16 -5.11 -12.99 12.61
C ASP A 16 -5.44 -11.75 11.77
N ARG A 17 -5.98 -11.90 10.56
CA ARG A 17 -6.47 -10.77 9.75
C ARG A 17 -7.65 -10.04 10.41
N LEU A 18 -8.60 -10.78 10.97
CA LEU A 18 -9.75 -10.22 11.68
C LEU A 18 -9.29 -9.31 12.83
N THR A 19 -8.24 -9.71 13.55
CA THR A 19 -7.71 -9.00 14.73
C THR A 19 -6.63 -7.96 14.46
N ALA A 20 -6.06 -7.92 13.26
CA ALA A 20 -5.01 -6.99 12.89
C ALA A 20 -5.52 -5.59 12.51
N GLY A 21 -4.60 -4.72 12.08
CA GLY A 21 -4.89 -3.43 11.45
C GLY A 21 -5.60 -2.46 12.39
N VAL A 22 -6.78 -1.97 12.00
CA VAL A 22 -7.51 -0.94 12.77
C VAL A 22 -8.25 -1.50 14.00
N LEU A 23 -8.45 -2.83 14.08
CA LEU A 23 -9.31 -3.41 15.12
C LEU A 23 -8.77 -3.23 16.55
N PRO A 24 -7.46 -3.37 16.85
CA PRO A 24 -6.96 -3.14 18.21
C PRO A 24 -7.23 -1.72 18.71
N ALA A 25 -7.11 -0.72 17.83
CA ALA A 25 -7.44 0.67 18.16
C ALA A 25 -8.95 0.85 18.36
N ALA A 26 -9.79 0.19 17.55
CA ALA A 26 -11.23 0.19 17.76
C ALA A 26 -11.64 -0.52 19.06
N ARG A 27 -11.00 -1.62 19.44
CA ARG A 27 -11.24 -2.31 20.72
C ARG A 27 -10.93 -1.42 21.92
N ALA A 28 -9.87 -0.61 21.83
CA ALA A 28 -9.47 0.31 22.89
C ALA A 28 -10.51 1.41 23.19
N THR A 29 -11.49 1.65 22.30
CA THR A 29 -12.58 2.60 22.56
C THR A 29 -13.75 1.97 23.34
N ARG A 30 -13.72 0.65 23.57
CA ARG A 30 -14.76 -0.04 24.33
C ARG A 30 -14.58 0.14 25.83
N PRO A 31 -15.68 0.15 26.61
CA PRO A 31 -15.63 -0.02 28.05
C PRO A 31 -14.93 -1.32 28.46
N GLY A 32 -14.19 -1.30 29.57
CA GLY A 32 -13.42 -2.47 30.03
C GLY A 32 -14.26 -3.66 30.48
N ASP A 33 -15.56 -3.48 30.76
CA ASP A 33 -16.48 -4.57 31.15
C ASP A 33 -17.05 -5.34 29.96
N TRP A 34 -16.60 -5.04 28.74
CA TRP A 34 -17.22 -5.58 27.54
C TRP A 34 -16.75 -7.00 27.17
N GLU A 35 -15.60 -7.46 27.68
CA GLU A 35 -15.13 -8.83 27.45
C GLU A 35 -16.11 -9.88 28.00
N THR A 36 -16.66 -9.66 29.21
CA THR A 36 -17.69 -10.54 29.77
C THR A 36 -18.98 -10.50 28.96
N ARG A 37 -19.36 -9.30 28.47
CA ARG A 37 -20.56 -9.12 27.64
C ARG A 37 -20.44 -9.77 26.28
N ASP A 38 -19.24 -9.93 25.74
CA ASP A 38 -19.03 -10.63 24.47
C ASP A 38 -19.37 -12.11 24.58
N SER A 39 -18.94 -12.77 25.66
CA SER A 39 -19.28 -14.17 25.95
C SER A 39 -20.77 -14.36 26.20
N ASP A 40 -21.43 -13.37 26.81
CA ASP A 40 -22.88 -13.42 27.03
C ASP A 40 -23.68 -13.16 25.73
N ALA A 41 -23.14 -12.35 24.81
CA ALA A 41 -23.83 -11.98 23.58
C ALA A 41 -23.86 -13.13 22.56
N PHE A 42 -22.78 -13.89 22.48
CA PHE A 42 -22.64 -15.05 21.61
C PHE A 42 -22.27 -16.29 22.41
N GLN A 43 -23.26 -17.15 22.62
CA GLN A 43 -23.07 -18.49 23.14
C GLN A 43 -23.21 -19.51 22.02
N ALA A 44 -22.45 -20.61 22.09
CA ALA A 44 -22.51 -21.67 21.07
C ALA A 44 -23.94 -22.19 20.84
N ALA A 45 -24.74 -22.31 21.92
CA ALA A 45 -26.14 -22.73 21.89
C ALA A 45 -27.06 -21.76 21.14
N ASP A 46 -26.68 -20.49 20.99
CA ASP A 46 -27.48 -19.45 20.36
C ASP A 46 -27.26 -19.33 18.85
N ILE A 47 -26.13 -19.85 18.35
CA ILE A 47 -25.74 -19.71 16.93
C ILE A 47 -26.71 -20.45 16.01
N ILE A 48 -27.10 -21.67 16.38
CA ILE A 48 -27.97 -22.52 15.54
C ILE A 48 -29.39 -21.95 15.46
N PRO A 49 -30.06 -21.57 16.57
CA PRO A 49 -31.34 -20.86 16.49
C PRO A 49 -31.27 -19.60 15.64
N LEU A 50 -30.17 -18.83 15.73
CA LEU A 50 -29.96 -17.61 14.96
C LEU A 50 -29.85 -17.87 13.45
N LEU A 51 -29.15 -18.95 13.07
CA LEU A 51 -28.89 -19.29 11.67
C LEU A 51 -29.91 -20.28 11.09
N ARG A 52 -30.88 -20.75 11.87
CA ARG A 52 -31.89 -21.74 11.45
C ARG A 52 -32.52 -21.46 10.08
N PRO A 53 -32.93 -20.23 9.71
CA PRO A 53 -33.50 -19.96 8.39
C PRO A 53 -32.55 -20.31 7.24
N LEU A 54 -31.24 -20.14 7.44
CA LEU A 54 -30.20 -20.37 6.45
C LEU A 54 -29.76 -21.84 6.42
N LEU A 55 -29.70 -22.49 7.59
CA LEU A 55 -29.35 -23.90 7.71
C LEU A 55 -30.35 -24.81 6.96
N LEU A 56 -31.61 -24.39 6.85
CA LEU A 56 -32.62 -25.12 6.06
C LEU A 56 -32.36 -25.05 4.54
N LEU A 57 -31.56 -24.08 4.10
CA LEU A 57 -31.18 -23.89 2.70
C LEU A 57 -29.76 -24.41 2.40
N GLU A 58 -28.96 -24.68 3.44
CA GLU A 58 -27.60 -25.22 3.31
C GLU A 58 -27.66 -26.60 2.63
N GLY A 59 -27.03 -26.74 1.47
CA GLY A 59 -26.99 -28.00 0.71
C GLY A 59 -28.29 -28.38 -0.01
N ALA A 60 -29.34 -27.54 0.04
CA ALA A 60 -30.57 -27.82 -0.69
C ALA A 60 -30.33 -27.65 -2.22
N PRO A 61 -30.54 -28.71 -3.03
CA PRO A 61 -30.46 -28.59 -4.48
C PRO A 61 -31.57 -27.62 -4.92
N HIS A 62 -31.20 -26.58 -5.66
CA HIS A 62 -32.10 -25.49 -6.10
C HIS A 62 -32.50 -24.46 -5.03
N ALA A 63 -31.76 -24.32 -3.93
CA ALA A 63 -31.86 -23.09 -3.14
C ALA A 63 -31.48 -21.89 -4.02
N ASP A 64 -32.50 -21.19 -4.52
CA ASP A 64 -32.34 -20.01 -5.34
C ASP A 64 -31.85 -18.84 -4.47
N ARG A 65 -31.14 -17.92 -5.11
CA ARG A 65 -30.60 -16.70 -4.52
C ARG A 65 -31.65 -15.97 -3.68
N ASP A 66 -32.86 -15.79 -4.21
CA ASP A 66 -33.90 -15.00 -3.55
C ASP A 66 -34.32 -15.60 -2.20
N ALA A 67 -34.38 -16.93 -2.09
CA ALA A 67 -34.67 -17.62 -0.83
C ALA A 67 -33.56 -17.39 0.20
N MET A 68 -32.29 -17.42 -0.24
CA MET A 68 -31.14 -17.13 0.62
C MET A 68 -31.13 -15.66 1.07
N GLU A 69 -31.48 -14.72 0.18
CA GLU A 69 -31.59 -13.30 0.48
C GLU A 69 -32.70 -13.02 1.49
N GLU A 70 -33.86 -13.68 1.35
CA GLU A 70 -34.97 -13.61 2.30
C GLU A 70 -34.57 -14.17 3.67
N ALA A 71 -33.96 -15.36 3.69
CA ALA A 71 -33.48 -15.99 4.93
C ALA A 71 -32.42 -15.12 5.64
N LEU A 72 -31.50 -14.49 4.90
CA LEU A 72 -30.54 -13.53 5.46
C LEU A 72 -31.24 -12.32 6.07
N GLY A 73 -32.34 -11.85 5.48
CA GLY A 73 -33.18 -10.77 6.02
C GLY A 73 -33.90 -11.13 7.33
N GLN A 74 -34.09 -12.42 7.60
CA GLN A 74 -34.70 -12.90 8.84
C GLN A 74 -33.70 -12.98 10.00
N VAL A 75 -32.40 -13.05 9.72
CA VAL A 75 -31.35 -13.04 10.76
C VAL A 75 -31.23 -11.64 11.37
N LYS A 76 -31.81 -11.46 12.56
CA LYS A 76 -31.76 -10.20 13.31
C LYS A 76 -30.77 -10.29 14.46
N LEU A 77 -29.79 -9.41 14.47
CA LEU A 77 -28.82 -9.31 15.55
C LEU A 77 -29.26 -8.25 16.56
N SER A 78 -29.23 -8.60 17.84
CA SER A 78 -29.40 -7.61 18.91
C SER A 78 -28.24 -6.61 18.89
N ARG A 79 -28.44 -5.44 19.51
CA ARG A 79 -27.37 -4.43 19.62
C ARG A 79 -26.08 -5.01 20.23
N THR A 80 -26.21 -5.85 21.27
CA THR A 80 -25.06 -6.49 21.91
C THR A 80 -24.33 -7.43 20.95
N ARG A 81 -25.07 -8.27 20.19
CA ARG A 81 -24.47 -9.16 19.17
C ARG A 81 -23.79 -8.37 18.05
N LEU A 82 -24.38 -7.27 17.57
CA LEU A 82 -23.73 -6.40 16.59
C LEU A 82 -22.40 -5.86 17.12
N ILE A 83 -22.38 -5.34 18.35
CA ILE A 83 -21.16 -4.80 18.96
C ILE A 83 -20.12 -5.91 19.15
N THR A 84 -20.51 -7.11 19.62
CA THR A 84 -19.57 -8.23 19.77
C THR A 84 -19.02 -8.71 18.44
N LEU A 85 -19.85 -8.82 17.40
CA LEU A 85 -19.42 -9.22 16.07
C LEU A 85 -18.39 -8.24 15.49
N LEU A 86 -18.63 -6.93 15.62
CA LEU A 86 -17.78 -5.92 15.00
C LEU A 86 -16.46 -5.69 15.74
N PHE A 87 -16.48 -5.79 17.06
CA PHE A 87 -15.31 -5.50 17.89
C PHE A 87 -14.55 -6.77 18.30
N SER A 88 -15.21 -7.93 18.34
CA SER A 88 -14.64 -9.24 18.72
C SER A 88 -14.96 -10.34 17.68
N PRO A 89 -14.67 -10.13 16.38
CA PRO A 89 -14.98 -11.10 15.33
C PRO A 89 -14.22 -12.43 15.45
N ASP A 90 -13.04 -12.42 16.06
CA ASP A 90 -12.29 -13.62 16.47
C ASP A 90 -13.05 -14.47 17.47
N HIS A 91 -13.63 -13.84 18.49
CA HIS A 91 -14.45 -14.54 19.48
C HIS A 91 -15.70 -15.15 18.84
N VAL A 92 -16.35 -14.44 17.92
CA VAL A 92 -17.50 -14.99 17.16
C VAL A 92 -17.07 -16.18 16.30
N LEU A 93 -15.93 -16.09 15.61
CA LEU A 93 -15.39 -17.20 14.81
C LEU A 93 -15.13 -18.45 15.66
N GLU A 94 -14.51 -18.30 16.83
CA GLU A 94 -14.26 -19.40 17.77
C GLU A 94 -15.56 -19.97 18.37
N THR A 95 -16.56 -19.11 18.59
CA THR A 95 -17.89 -19.52 19.07
C THR A 95 -18.65 -20.32 18.02
N ILE A 96 -18.57 -19.93 16.75
CA ILE A 96 -19.13 -20.70 15.62
C ILE A 96 -18.49 -22.08 15.57
N ALA A 97 -17.15 -22.17 15.61
CA ALA A 97 -16.45 -23.45 15.60
C ALA A 97 -16.85 -24.34 16.81
N SER A 98 -17.05 -23.71 17.98
CA SER A 98 -17.52 -24.41 19.18
C SER A 98 -18.97 -24.91 19.06
N ALA A 99 -19.83 -24.21 18.31
CA ALA A 99 -21.20 -24.65 18.06
C ALA A 99 -21.25 -25.94 17.23
N PHE A 100 -20.37 -26.11 16.24
CA PHE A 100 -20.24 -27.39 15.50
C PHE A 100 -19.88 -28.54 16.44
N VAL A 101 -18.91 -28.33 17.33
CA VAL A 101 -18.47 -29.35 18.30
C VAL A 101 -19.59 -29.70 19.28
N ALA A 102 -20.38 -28.71 19.72
CA ALA A 102 -21.52 -28.94 20.61
C ALA A 102 -22.61 -29.82 19.98
N GLU A 103 -22.78 -29.75 18.66
CA GLU A 103 -23.67 -30.64 17.87
C GLU A 103 -23.03 -31.99 17.52
N GLY A 104 -21.80 -32.25 17.98
CA GLY A 104 -21.09 -33.49 17.67
C GLY A 104 -20.47 -33.55 16.27
N HIS A 105 -20.32 -32.40 15.60
CA HIS A 105 -19.67 -32.29 14.30
C HIS A 105 -18.24 -31.78 14.41
N THR A 106 -17.38 -32.22 13.49
CA THR A 106 -16.05 -31.61 13.31
C THR A 106 -16.19 -30.26 12.62
N PRO A 107 -15.58 -29.18 13.14
CA PRO A 107 -15.68 -27.86 12.53
C PRO A 107 -14.89 -27.81 11.22
N GLU A 108 -15.59 -27.94 10.09
CA GLU A 108 -14.98 -27.81 8.76
C GLU A 108 -14.69 -26.32 8.46
N PRO A 109 -13.46 -25.97 8.03
CA PRO A 109 -13.05 -24.57 7.86
C PRO A 109 -14.01 -23.74 7.00
N ALA A 110 -14.41 -24.28 5.84
CA ALA A 110 -15.26 -23.56 4.91
C ALA A 110 -16.72 -23.43 5.39
N ARG A 111 -17.23 -24.39 6.19
CA ARG A 111 -18.56 -24.27 6.83
C ARG A 111 -18.56 -23.28 7.99
N VAL A 112 -17.51 -23.28 8.81
CA VAL A 112 -17.33 -22.26 9.85
C VAL A 112 -17.25 -20.86 9.21
N TRP A 113 -16.53 -20.73 8.09
CA TRP A 113 -16.47 -19.49 7.33
C TRP A 113 -17.82 -19.09 6.71
N SER A 114 -18.61 -20.02 6.15
CA SER A 114 -19.91 -19.69 5.57
C SER A 114 -20.89 -19.15 6.60
N TRP A 115 -20.90 -19.70 7.82
CA TRP A 115 -21.70 -19.17 8.94
C TRP A 115 -21.22 -17.78 9.34
N MET A 116 -19.90 -17.53 9.39
CA MET A 116 -19.34 -16.20 9.64
C MET A 116 -19.74 -15.21 8.53
N CYS A 117 -19.76 -15.65 7.27
CA CYS A 117 -20.22 -14.89 6.11
C CYS A 117 -21.67 -14.44 6.27
N TRP A 118 -22.58 -15.36 6.62
CA TRP A 118 -23.99 -15.04 6.82
C TRP A 118 -24.24 -14.06 7.96
N ILE A 119 -23.62 -14.28 9.13
CA ILE A 119 -23.75 -13.37 10.28
C ILE A 119 -23.23 -11.97 9.90
N THR A 120 -22.12 -11.90 9.18
CA THR A 120 -21.52 -10.63 8.73
C THR A 120 -22.40 -9.90 7.72
N GLU A 121 -22.98 -10.61 6.75
CA GLU A 121 -23.91 -10.04 5.77
C GLU A 121 -25.20 -9.54 6.42
N ALA A 122 -25.78 -10.31 7.34
CA ALA A 122 -26.96 -9.89 8.11
C ALA A 122 -26.67 -8.62 8.93
N ALA A 123 -25.51 -8.57 9.61
CA ALA A 123 -25.08 -7.40 10.37
C ALA A 123 -24.90 -6.16 9.49
N HIS A 124 -24.25 -6.31 8.34
CA HIS A 124 -24.03 -5.21 7.40
C HIS A 124 -25.36 -4.65 6.89
N ARG A 125 -26.30 -5.50 6.47
CA ARG A 125 -27.64 -5.06 6.04
C ARG A 125 -28.37 -4.31 7.13
N GLN A 126 -28.38 -4.86 8.35
CA GLN A 126 -29.05 -4.24 9.49
C GLN A 126 -28.48 -2.84 9.78
N LEU A 127 -27.16 -2.66 9.71
CA LEU A 127 -26.50 -1.38 9.96
C LEU A 127 -26.66 -0.37 8.82
N CYS A 128 -26.69 -0.84 7.57
CA CYS A 128 -26.91 0.00 6.40
C CYS A 128 -28.37 0.47 6.29
N ALA A 129 -29.33 -0.38 6.67
CA ALA A 129 -30.75 -0.04 6.71
C ALA A 129 -31.13 0.80 7.95
N SER A 130 -30.34 0.75 9.02
CA SER A 130 -30.63 1.50 10.24
C SER A 130 -30.29 2.98 10.11
N THR A 131 -31.21 3.84 10.55
CA THR A 131 -31.01 5.29 10.71
C THR A 131 -30.53 5.69 12.10
N ALA A 132 -30.28 4.73 12.99
CA ALA A 132 -29.83 5.01 14.34
C ALA A 132 -28.44 5.68 14.34
N PRO A 133 -28.17 6.68 15.21
CA PRO A 133 -26.87 7.33 15.30
C PRO A 133 -25.71 6.34 15.54
N ASP A 134 -25.93 5.35 16.41
CA ASP A 134 -24.95 4.30 16.70
C ASP A 134 -24.60 3.45 15.47
N ALA A 135 -25.54 3.27 14.53
CA ALA A 135 -25.30 2.50 13.32
C ALA A 135 -24.26 3.20 12.44
N HIS A 136 -24.32 4.53 12.33
CA HIS A 136 -23.32 5.31 11.59
C HIS A 136 -21.91 5.16 12.17
N LEU A 137 -21.78 5.06 13.49
CA LEU A 137 -20.49 4.84 14.15
C LEU A 137 -19.95 3.43 13.87
N MET A 138 -20.82 2.43 13.77
CA MET A 138 -20.45 1.02 13.59
C MET A 138 -20.19 0.62 12.13
N ARG A 139 -20.76 1.33 11.14
CA ARG A 139 -20.63 1.02 9.71
C ARG A 139 -19.19 0.83 9.22
N PRO A 140 -18.20 1.67 9.60
CA PRO A 140 -16.80 1.44 9.23
C PRO A 140 -16.28 0.04 9.55
N LEU A 141 -16.55 -0.45 10.77
CA LEU A 141 -16.15 -1.80 11.18
C LEU A 141 -16.95 -2.88 10.45
N ALA A 142 -18.22 -2.63 10.13
CA ALA A 142 -19.03 -3.55 9.35
C ALA A 142 -18.52 -3.70 7.91
N HIS A 143 -18.15 -2.60 7.25
CA HIS A 143 -17.55 -2.64 5.91
C HIS A 143 -16.21 -3.38 5.93
N ARG A 144 -15.36 -3.12 6.94
CA ARG A 144 -14.10 -3.85 7.14
C ARG A 144 -14.35 -5.35 7.30
N LEU A 145 -15.21 -5.74 8.23
CA LEU A 145 -15.50 -7.14 8.54
C LEU A 145 -16.06 -7.85 7.31
N ARG A 146 -17.04 -7.25 6.63
CA ARG A 146 -17.62 -7.75 5.39
C ARG A 146 -16.56 -7.99 4.32
N PHE A 147 -15.64 -7.03 4.12
CA PHE A 147 -14.54 -7.20 3.17
C PHE A 147 -13.63 -8.37 3.55
N LEU A 148 -13.17 -8.44 4.80
CA LEU A 148 -12.26 -9.50 5.25
C LEU A 148 -12.90 -10.88 5.12
N VAL A 149 -14.16 -11.02 5.54
CA VAL A 149 -14.89 -12.30 5.49
C VAL A 149 -15.13 -12.72 4.05
N LEU A 150 -15.67 -11.86 3.19
CA LEU A 150 -15.99 -12.23 1.80
C LEU A 150 -14.76 -12.42 0.91
N SER A 151 -13.67 -11.71 1.20
CA SER A 151 -12.42 -11.85 0.45
C SER A 151 -11.59 -13.07 0.87
N GLU A 152 -11.94 -13.75 1.96
CA GLU A 152 -11.11 -14.79 2.54
C GLU A 152 -10.87 -15.99 1.59
N PRO A 153 -11.88 -16.61 0.95
CA PRO A 153 -11.63 -17.74 0.06
C PRO A 153 -10.74 -17.37 -1.15
N LEU A 154 -10.87 -16.14 -1.64
CA LEU A 154 -10.10 -15.62 -2.78
C LEU A 154 -8.59 -15.53 -2.49
N ARG A 155 -8.18 -15.52 -1.22
CA ARG A 155 -6.77 -15.49 -0.78
C ARG A 155 -6.12 -16.87 -0.76
N HIS A 156 -6.93 -17.93 -0.87
CA HIS A 156 -6.52 -19.32 -0.79
C HIS A 156 -6.92 -20.08 -2.07
N ARG A 157 -6.84 -19.42 -3.22
CA ARG A 157 -6.95 -20.12 -4.51
C ARG A 157 -5.97 -21.29 -4.55
N GLU A 158 -6.40 -22.38 -5.18
CA GLU A 158 -5.70 -23.67 -5.28
C GLU A 158 -5.61 -24.45 -3.96
N ASP A 159 -6.16 -23.95 -2.85
CA ASP A 159 -6.27 -24.72 -1.60
C ASP A 159 -7.55 -25.58 -1.65
N PRO A 160 -7.43 -26.93 -1.59
CA PRO A 160 -8.58 -27.83 -1.66
C PRO A 160 -9.61 -27.61 -0.55
N VAL A 161 -9.20 -27.03 0.59
CA VAL A 161 -10.12 -26.70 1.69
C VAL A 161 -11.15 -25.65 1.29
N TRP A 162 -10.79 -24.75 0.37
CA TRP A 162 -11.63 -23.64 -0.08
C TRP A 162 -12.25 -23.89 -1.44
N ALA A 163 -11.57 -24.62 -2.32
CA ALA A 163 -12.03 -24.88 -3.67
C ALA A 163 -13.15 -25.94 -3.74
N GLY A 164 -13.25 -26.83 -2.75
CA GLY A 164 -14.17 -27.97 -2.79
C GLY A 164 -13.79 -28.98 -3.87
N ASP A 165 -14.53 -30.10 -3.95
CA ASP A 165 -14.40 -31.05 -5.06
C ASP A 165 -15.37 -30.63 -6.18
N PRO A 166 -14.88 -30.31 -7.40
CA PRO A 166 -15.72 -29.91 -8.53
C PRO A 166 -16.62 -31.07 -8.99
N GLY A 167 -17.77 -31.22 -8.34
CA GLY A 167 -18.74 -32.27 -8.64
C GLY A 167 -19.66 -32.63 -7.48
N GLU A 168 -19.26 -32.35 -6.24
CA GLU A 168 -20.08 -32.60 -5.06
C GLU A 168 -21.01 -31.42 -4.74
N SER A 169 -22.19 -31.72 -4.19
CA SER A 169 -23.13 -30.71 -3.68
C SER A 169 -22.58 -29.87 -2.52
N ALA A 170 -21.37 -30.19 -2.05
CA ALA A 170 -20.69 -29.62 -0.91
C ALA A 170 -19.47 -28.76 -1.31
N ASP A 171 -19.63 -27.85 -2.28
CA ASP A 171 -18.75 -26.67 -2.39
C ASP A 171 -19.31 -25.56 -1.48
N PRO A 172 -18.89 -25.47 -0.21
CA PRO A 172 -19.39 -24.47 0.74
C PRO A 172 -19.15 -23.04 0.26
N CYS A 173 -18.06 -22.77 -0.46
CA CYS A 173 -17.73 -21.44 -0.99
C CYS A 173 -18.62 -21.08 -2.18
N GLY A 174 -18.74 -21.98 -3.16
CA GLY A 174 -19.61 -21.79 -4.32
C GLY A 174 -21.10 -21.82 -4.00
N ASN A 175 -21.50 -22.40 -2.86
CA ASN A 175 -22.90 -22.51 -2.43
C ASN A 175 -23.32 -21.60 -1.27
N THR A 176 -22.42 -20.72 -0.78
CA THR A 176 -22.71 -19.85 0.38
C THR A 176 -23.96 -18.98 0.19
N PHE A 177 -24.24 -18.54 -1.05
CA PHE A 177 -25.40 -17.70 -1.36
C PHE A 177 -26.48 -18.42 -2.17
N GLY A 178 -26.51 -19.77 -2.10
CA GLY A 178 -27.39 -20.62 -2.92
C GLY A 178 -26.60 -21.44 -3.94
N TYR A 179 -27.27 -22.33 -4.66
CA TYR A 179 -26.61 -23.29 -5.55
C TYR A 179 -25.86 -22.60 -6.71
N ARG A 180 -24.56 -22.89 -6.87
CA ARG A 180 -23.69 -22.35 -7.95
C ARG A 180 -23.62 -20.82 -7.97
N THR A 181 -23.50 -20.20 -6.80
CA THR A 181 -23.45 -18.74 -6.63
C THR A 181 -22.03 -18.18 -6.45
N TRP A 182 -21.00 -18.90 -6.87
CA TRP A 182 -19.60 -18.44 -6.84
C TRP A 182 -19.41 -17.03 -7.41
N SER A 183 -20.00 -16.74 -8.57
CA SER A 183 -19.92 -15.42 -9.20
C SER A 183 -20.53 -14.31 -8.35
N LEU A 184 -21.58 -14.62 -7.57
CA LEU A 184 -22.21 -13.70 -6.62
C LEU A 184 -21.32 -13.43 -5.42
N LEU A 185 -20.63 -14.45 -4.89
CA LEU A 185 -19.62 -14.27 -3.84
C LEU A 185 -18.51 -13.33 -4.31
N VAL A 186 -17.97 -13.55 -5.51
CA VAL A 186 -16.94 -12.66 -6.10
C VAL A 186 -17.47 -11.23 -6.23
N LEU A 187 -18.70 -11.05 -6.75
CA LEU A 187 -19.31 -9.73 -6.91
C LEU A 187 -19.51 -9.00 -5.56
N ARG A 188 -19.95 -9.73 -4.53
CA ARG A 188 -20.12 -9.20 -3.16
C ARG A 188 -18.78 -8.88 -2.51
N ALA A 189 -17.74 -9.69 -2.74
CA ALA A 189 -16.39 -9.40 -2.26
C ALA A 189 -15.81 -8.13 -2.94
N GLU A 190 -16.04 -7.95 -4.24
CA GLU A 190 -15.66 -6.73 -4.96
C GLU A 190 -16.38 -5.50 -4.41
N GLU A 191 -17.68 -5.62 -4.14
CA GLU A 191 -18.47 -4.55 -3.52
C GLU A 191 -17.95 -4.21 -2.12
N ALA A 192 -17.77 -5.22 -1.26
CA ALA A 192 -17.25 -5.02 0.09
C ALA A 192 -15.86 -4.37 0.08
N ARG A 193 -15.00 -4.75 -0.88
CA ARG A 193 -13.70 -4.09 -1.08
C ARG A 193 -13.84 -2.61 -1.44
N ARG A 194 -14.77 -2.27 -2.34
CA ARG A 194 -15.05 -0.86 -2.72
C ARG A 194 -15.57 -0.07 -1.53
N ASP A 195 -16.50 -0.62 -0.78
CA ASP A 195 -17.06 0.02 0.41
C ASP A 195 -15.99 0.27 1.47
N TRP A 196 -15.17 -0.74 1.76
CA TRP A 196 -14.10 -0.60 2.73
C TRP A 196 -13.04 0.41 2.27
N LEU A 197 -12.67 0.39 0.99
CA LEU A 197 -11.75 1.37 0.43
C LEU A 197 -12.31 2.79 0.50
N ALA A 198 -13.62 2.98 0.31
CA ALA A 198 -14.27 4.29 0.49
C ALA A 198 -14.15 4.78 1.94
N VAL A 199 -14.35 3.89 2.92
CA VAL A 199 -14.14 4.21 4.34
C VAL A 199 -12.67 4.53 4.63
N LEU A 200 -11.72 3.77 4.08
CA LEU A 200 -10.28 4.06 4.22
C LEU A 200 -9.89 5.39 3.57
N ASN A 201 -10.50 5.75 2.44
CA ASN A 201 -10.31 7.06 1.82
C ASN A 201 -10.87 8.19 2.70
N ALA A 202 -11.91 7.94 3.49
CA ALA A 202 -12.56 8.92 4.36
C ALA A 202 -12.23 8.72 5.85
N TYR A 203 -11.13 8.02 6.18
CA TYR A 203 -10.85 7.56 7.55
C TYR A 203 -10.78 8.69 8.58
N GLN A 204 -10.32 9.88 8.17
CA GLN A 204 -10.22 11.06 9.04
C GLN A 204 -11.60 11.59 9.47
N SER A 205 -12.64 11.35 8.67
CA SER A 205 -14.02 11.73 8.99
C SER A 205 -14.71 10.70 9.90
N SER A 206 -14.11 9.54 10.13
CA SER A 206 -14.67 8.51 11.00
C SER A 206 -14.22 8.72 12.45
N PRO A 207 -15.15 8.82 13.41
CA PRO A 207 -14.79 8.90 14.83
C PRO A 207 -13.97 7.70 15.32
N LEU A 208 -14.16 6.52 14.74
CA LEU A 208 -13.42 5.31 15.10
C LEU A 208 -12.04 5.23 14.46
N LEU A 209 -11.86 5.77 13.24
CA LEU A 209 -10.62 5.60 12.47
C LEU A 209 -9.70 6.82 12.50
N SER A 210 -10.21 8.01 12.84
CA SER A 210 -9.44 9.26 12.86
C SER A 210 -8.23 9.24 13.80
N GLY A 211 -8.34 8.52 14.92
CA GLY A 211 -7.25 8.33 15.89
C GLY A 211 -6.33 7.15 15.61
N VAL A 212 -6.56 6.39 14.54
CA VAL A 212 -5.77 5.18 14.26
C VAL A 212 -4.40 5.56 13.71
N GLY A 213 -3.34 4.95 14.26
CA GLY A 213 -1.97 5.18 13.81
C GLY A 213 -1.75 4.78 12.35
N SER A 214 -0.79 5.44 11.68
CA SER A 214 -0.50 5.22 10.26
C SER A 214 -0.23 3.76 9.92
N ASP A 215 0.45 3.01 10.79
CA ASP A 215 0.82 1.61 10.54
C ASP A 215 -0.41 0.69 10.45
N ALA A 216 -1.42 0.93 11.30
CA ALA A 216 -2.67 0.18 11.28
C ALA A 216 -3.52 0.51 10.05
N LEU A 217 -3.50 1.75 9.57
CA LEU A 217 -4.17 2.10 8.30
C LEU A 217 -3.41 1.52 7.09
N ASP A 218 -2.08 1.64 7.11
CA ASP A 218 -1.16 1.12 6.11
C ASP A 218 -1.33 -0.41 5.93
N ALA A 219 -1.59 -1.12 7.02
CA ALA A 219 -1.93 -2.53 7.06
C ALA A 219 -3.25 -2.86 6.34
N GLU A 220 -4.31 -2.13 6.64
CA GLU A 220 -5.62 -2.31 6.02
C GLU A 220 -5.55 -2.05 4.51
N LEU A 221 -4.84 -1.01 4.10
CA LEU A 221 -4.62 -0.70 2.68
C LEU A 221 -3.92 -1.85 1.95
N VAL A 222 -2.90 -2.46 2.56
CA VAL A 222 -2.21 -3.61 1.97
C VAL A 222 -3.15 -4.82 1.86
N LEU A 223 -3.99 -5.08 2.87
CA LEU A 223 -4.95 -6.20 2.84
C LEU A 223 -5.97 -6.09 1.69
N THR A 224 -6.23 -4.90 1.16
CA THR A 224 -7.14 -4.73 0.01
C THR A 224 -6.55 -5.15 -1.35
N VAL A 225 -5.22 -5.33 -1.43
CA VAL A 225 -4.49 -5.58 -2.70
C VAL A 225 -3.51 -6.75 -2.64
N ALA A 226 -3.26 -7.32 -1.46
CA ALA A 226 -2.36 -8.46 -1.26
C ALA A 226 -3.05 -9.55 -0.43
N ASP A 227 -2.72 -10.81 -0.71
CA ASP A 227 -3.36 -11.96 -0.04
C ASP A 227 -2.89 -12.10 1.41
N ASN A 228 -1.60 -11.85 1.63
CA ASN A 228 -0.95 -11.94 2.93
C ASN A 228 0.07 -10.81 3.11
N TRP A 229 0.32 -10.47 4.38
CA TRP A 229 1.30 -9.46 4.79
C TRP A 229 2.73 -9.74 4.32
N SER A 230 3.06 -11.01 4.09
CA SER A 230 4.41 -11.50 3.80
C SER A 230 4.60 -12.07 2.40
N ARG A 231 3.53 -12.40 1.66
CA ARG A 231 3.64 -12.99 0.32
C ARG A 231 3.55 -11.92 -0.76
N ARG A 232 4.34 -12.10 -1.82
CA ARG A 232 4.35 -11.27 -3.04
C ARG A 232 3.08 -11.45 -3.90
N SER A 233 2.08 -12.19 -3.42
CA SER A 233 0.88 -12.50 -4.19
C SER A 233 -0.12 -11.36 -4.08
N ARG A 234 -0.61 -10.94 -5.24
CA ARG A 234 -1.63 -9.89 -5.36
C ARG A 234 -3.00 -10.52 -5.20
N PHE A 235 -3.84 -9.83 -4.46
CA PHE A 235 -5.24 -10.17 -4.36
C PHE A 235 -5.92 -10.10 -5.73
N SER A 236 -6.59 -11.18 -6.12
CA SER A 236 -7.34 -11.28 -7.37
C SER A 236 -8.80 -11.59 -7.10
N SER A 237 -9.70 -10.64 -7.43
CA SER A 237 -11.14 -10.87 -7.43
C SER A 237 -11.59 -11.41 -8.78
N SER A 238 -11.13 -12.61 -9.10
CA SER A 238 -11.48 -13.28 -10.36
C SER A 238 -12.75 -14.12 -10.24
N HIS A 239 -13.53 -14.17 -11.33
CA HIS A 239 -14.69 -15.05 -11.47
C HIS A 239 -14.31 -16.51 -11.79
N HIS A 240 -13.03 -16.78 -12.10
CA HIS A 240 -12.54 -18.14 -12.22
C HIS A 240 -12.82 -18.93 -10.93
N PRO A 241 -13.19 -20.22 -11.02
CA PRO A 241 -13.28 -21.13 -9.88
C PRO A 241 -12.06 -21.08 -8.95
N LEU A 242 -12.22 -21.49 -7.69
CA LEU A 242 -11.16 -21.39 -6.67
C LEU A 242 -10.03 -22.38 -6.87
N ASP A 243 -10.27 -23.51 -7.53
CA ASP A 243 -9.29 -24.51 -7.93
C ASP A 243 -8.38 -24.03 -9.08
N GLU A 244 -8.77 -22.96 -9.78
CA GLU A 244 -8.00 -22.38 -10.87
C GLU A 244 -7.13 -21.18 -10.39
N PRO A 245 -5.87 -21.09 -10.86
CA PRO A 245 -5.09 -19.88 -10.71
C PRO A 245 -5.78 -18.71 -11.42
N ALA A 246 -5.72 -17.53 -10.79
CA ALA A 246 -6.22 -16.31 -11.40
C ALA A 246 -5.21 -15.18 -11.33
N GLU A 247 -4.97 -14.55 -12.47
CA GLU A 247 -4.20 -13.31 -12.52
C GLU A 247 -5.03 -12.13 -11.98
N PRO A 248 -4.38 -11.06 -11.48
CA PRO A 248 -5.08 -9.84 -11.07
C PRO A 248 -5.82 -9.19 -12.24
N THR A 249 -7.11 -8.89 -12.04
CA THR A 249 -7.96 -8.27 -13.07
C THR A 249 -7.59 -6.80 -13.33
N VAL A 250 -8.16 -6.20 -14.38
CA VAL A 250 -8.02 -4.75 -14.63
C VAL A 250 -8.53 -3.93 -13.44
N ARG A 251 -9.62 -4.37 -12.79
CA ARG A 251 -10.17 -3.72 -11.59
C ARG A 251 -9.23 -3.83 -10.41
N ASP A 252 -8.59 -4.99 -10.20
CA ASP A 252 -7.58 -5.17 -9.15
C ASP A 252 -6.39 -4.24 -9.35
N ASN A 253 -5.91 -4.13 -10.59
CA ASN A 253 -4.82 -3.22 -10.93
C ASN A 253 -5.22 -1.75 -10.76
N ALA A 254 -6.47 -1.37 -11.01
CA ALA A 254 -6.98 -0.03 -10.77
C ALA A 254 -7.02 0.32 -9.27
N VAL A 255 -7.50 -0.61 -8.42
CA VAL A 255 -7.47 -0.46 -6.96
C VAL A 255 -6.04 -0.34 -6.44
N LEU A 256 -5.12 -1.18 -6.95
CA LEU A 256 -3.71 -1.10 -6.61
C LEU A 256 -3.10 0.24 -7.02
N GLY A 257 -3.36 0.71 -8.24
CA GLY A 257 -2.90 2.02 -8.71
C GLY A 257 -3.42 3.15 -7.81
N HIS A 258 -4.71 3.14 -7.48
CA HIS A 258 -5.33 4.09 -6.56
C HIS A 258 -4.64 4.10 -5.21
N ILE A 259 -4.41 2.93 -4.60
CA ILE A 259 -3.77 2.84 -3.27
C ILE A 259 -2.30 3.27 -3.32
N VAL A 260 -1.56 2.89 -4.36
CA VAL A 260 -0.17 3.30 -4.55
C VAL A 260 -0.07 4.82 -4.65
N HIS A 261 -0.85 5.44 -5.54
CA HIS A 261 -0.77 6.87 -5.80
C HIS A 261 -1.38 7.72 -4.68
N ARG A 262 -2.50 7.29 -4.13
CA ARG A 262 -3.26 8.09 -3.17
C ARG A 262 -2.82 7.84 -1.73
N HIS A 263 -2.30 6.66 -1.37
CA HIS A 263 -1.96 6.36 0.04
C HIS A 263 -0.49 6.04 0.28
N LEU A 264 0.09 5.12 -0.49
CA LEU A 264 1.43 4.60 -0.19
C LEU A 264 2.55 5.60 -0.56
N LEU A 265 2.46 6.22 -1.73
CA LEU A 265 3.47 7.17 -2.20
C LEU A 265 3.52 8.46 -1.36
N PRO A 266 2.40 9.14 -1.03
CA PRO A 266 2.44 10.32 -0.16
C PRO A 266 3.07 10.04 1.22
N ARG A 267 2.88 8.82 1.72
CA ARG A 267 3.48 8.33 2.98
C ARG A 267 4.90 7.79 2.85
N PHE A 268 5.52 7.95 1.68
CA PHE A 268 6.87 7.49 1.35
C PHE A 268 7.11 5.99 1.57
N ARG A 269 6.09 5.15 1.37
CA ARG A 269 6.23 3.68 1.51
C ARG A 269 6.77 3.01 0.24
N ILE A 270 7.88 3.51 -0.29
CA ILE A 270 8.47 3.03 -1.53
C ILE A 270 8.73 1.51 -1.50
N LEU A 271 9.25 0.99 -0.37
CA LEU A 271 9.51 -0.44 -0.21
C LEU A 271 8.25 -1.31 -0.28
N HIS A 272 7.07 -0.77 0.06
CA HIS A 272 5.82 -1.50 -0.08
C HIS A 272 5.34 -1.44 -1.54
N VAL A 273 5.49 -0.28 -2.19
CA VAL A 273 5.19 -0.13 -3.62
C VAL A 273 6.05 -1.08 -4.46
N THR A 274 7.35 -1.22 -4.16
CA THR A 274 8.23 -2.16 -4.88
C THR A 274 7.84 -3.62 -4.66
N ARG A 275 7.35 -3.99 -3.47
CA ARG A 275 6.84 -5.33 -3.17
C ARG A 275 5.53 -5.64 -3.88
N LEU A 276 4.68 -4.65 -4.10
CA LEU A 276 3.41 -4.78 -4.81
C LEU A 276 3.57 -4.68 -6.34
N ALA A 277 4.68 -4.13 -6.83
CA ALA A 277 4.95 -3.93 -8.24
C ALA A 277 5.07 -5.22 -9.10
N PRO A 278 5.51 -6.41 -8.63
CA PRO A 278 5.65 -7.59 -9.49
C PRO A 278 4.31 -8.17 -9.95
N PRO A 279 4.09 -8.39 -11.25
CA PRO A 279 3.11 -9.36 -11.72
C PRO A 279 3.65 -10.75 -11.43
N ALA A 280 2.83 -11.59 -10.79
CA ALA A 280 3.14 -13.01 -10.62
C ALA A 280 3.55 -13.59 -11.98
N GLY A 281 4.78 -14.12 -12.10
CA GLY A 281 5.26 -14.81 -13.31
C GLY A 281 6.34 -14.11 -14.15
N ARG A 282 6.75 -12.85 -13.88
CA ARG A 282 7.83 -12.17 -14.65
C ARG A 282 9.03 -11.69 -13.80
N ASP A 283 9.36 -12.45 -12.76
CA ASP A 283 10.35 -12.06 -11.74
C ASP A 283 11.80 -11.99 -12.28
N HIS A 284 12.18 -12.85 -13.22
CA HIS A 284 13.58 -12.96 -13.69
C HIS A 284 14.06 -11.74 -14.48
N TRP A 285 13.24 -11.21 -15.40
CA TRP A 285 13.60 -10.02 -16.18
C TRP A 285 13.69 -8.77 -15.30
N ARG A 286 12.81 -8.65 -14.30
CA ARG A 286 12.83 -7.53 -13.35
C ARG A 286 14.01 -7.59 -12.41
N ALA A 287 14.33 -8.77 -11.88
CA ALA A 287 15.52 -8.97 -11.08
C ALA A 287 16.76 -8.61 -11.88
N ALA A 288 16.88 -9.05 -13.13
CA ALA A 288 17.98 -8.70 -14.02
C ALA A 288 18.05 -7.19 -14.32
N VAL A 289 16.92 -6.53 -14.60
CA VAL A 289 16.86 -5.07 -14.83
C VAL A 289 17.20 -4.29 -13.57
N LEU A 290 16.70 -4.72 -12.40
CA LEU A 290 16.99 -4.09 -11.12
C LEU A 290 18.45 -4.26 -10.75
N THR A 291 19.03 -5.46 -10.89
CA THR A 291 20.44 -5.73 -10.61
C THR A 291 21.34 -4.99 -11.58
N LEU A 292 20.99 -4.90 -12.87
CA LEU A 292 21.72 -4.10 -13.85
C LEU A 292 21.62 -2.61 -13.54
N ALA A 293 20.45 -2.09 -13.16
CA ALA A 293 20.27 -0.70 -12.80
C ALA A 293 21.02 -0.34 -11.49
N THR A 294 20.95 -1.18 -10.45
CA THR A 294 21.71 -0.96 -9.21
C THR A 294 23.21 -1.16 -9.41
N ALA A 295 23.64 -2.14 -10.22
CA ALA A 295 25.06 -2.32 -10.54
C ALA A 295 25.60 -1.14 -11.36
N ALA A 296 24.86 -0.66 -12.37
CA ALA A 296 25.23 0.52 -13.14
C ALA A 296 25.26 1.78 -12.27
N LEU A 297 24.31 1.91 -11.35
CA LEU A 297 24.26 3.00 -10.37
C LEU A 297 25.46 2.96 -9.43
N LEU A 298 25.75 1.80 -8.83
CA LEU A 298 26.88 1.60 -7.94
C LEU A 298 28.19 1.82 -8.69
N ALA A 299 28.31 1.37 -9.93
CA ALA A 299 29.49 1.60 -10.76
C ALA A 299 29.66 3.09 -11.13
N ALA A 300 28.58 3.83 -11.41
CA ALA A 300 28.64 5.27 -11.66
C ALA A 300 29.04 6.06 -10.40
N VAL A 301 28.50 5.67 -9.23
CA VAL A 301 28.85 6.27 -7.94
C VAL A 301 30.30 5.96 -7.58
N VAL A 302 30.71 4.69 -7.59
CA VAL A 302 32.08 4.27 -7.29
C VAL A 302 33.08 4.87 -8.30
N GLY A 303 32.75 4.88 -9.59
CA GLY A 303 33.58 5.48 -10.64
C GLY A 303 33.78 6.99 -10.47
N GLY A 304 32.74 7.73 -10.04
CA GLY A 304 32.83 9.16 -9.75
C GLY A 304 33.61 9.49 -8.47
N PHE A 305 33.59 8.61 -7.47
CA PHE A 305 34.31 8.81 -6.19
C PHE A 305 35.75 8.28 -6.19
N ALA A 306 36.05 7.20 -6.93
CA ALA A 306 37.31 6.47 -6.79
C ALA A 306 38.46 7.01 -7.64
N SER A 307 38.22 7.78 -8.71
CA SER A 307 39.31 8.47 -9.43
C SER A 307 38.79 9.54 -10.39
N GLY A 308 39.44 10.70 -10.40
CA GLY A 308 39.09 11.83 -11.28
C GLY A 308 39.17 11.53 -12.78
N TYR A 309 39.57 10.34 -13.20
CA TYR A 309 39.71 9.95 -14.62
C TYR A 309 38.47 9.27 -15.21
N TRP A 310 37.43 8.98 -14.41
CA TRP A 310 36.29 8.15 -14.84
C TRP A 310 34.95 8.89 -14.90
N PHE A 311 34.95 10.22 -14.85
CA PHE A 311 33.70 11.01 -14.94
C PHE A 311 32.94 10.75 -16.24
N HIS A 312 33.62 10.63 -17.38
CA HIS A 312 32.99 10.30 -18.68
C HIS A 312 32.37 8.90 -18.69
N THR A 313 33.06 7.91 -18.15
CA THR A 313 32.54 6.54 -18.03
C THR A 313 31.35 6.49 -17.07
N GLY A 314 31.45 7.19 -15.94
CA GLY A 314 30.36 7.33 -14.98
C GLY A 314 29.12 7.99 -15.58
N ALA A 315 29.31 9.06 -16.36
CA ALA A 315 28.22 9.75 -17.07
C ALA A 315 27.56 8.84 -18.13
N ALA A 316 28.36 8.06 -18.88
CA ALA A 316 27.82 7.09 -19.83
C ALA A 316 27.01 5.98 -19.14
N LEU A 317 27.51 5.44 -18.02
CA LEU A 317 26.79 4.45 -17.21
C LEU A 317 25.51 5.02 -16.59
N ALA A 318 25.53 6.28 -16.16
CA ALA A 318 24.34 6.99 -15.69
C ALA A 318 23.29 7.11 -16.81
N GLY A 319 23.70 7.45 -18.03
CA GLY A 319 22.81 7.47 -19.21
C GLY A 319 22.21 6.10 -19.51
N LEU A 320 23.02 5.04 -19.45
CA LEU A 320 22.55 3.66 -19.61
C LEU A 320 21.53 3.28 -18.52
N ALA A 321 21.76 3.68 -17.26
CA ALA A 321 20.83 3.43 -16.16
C ALA A 321 19.45 4.06 -16.45
N TYR A 322 19.40 5.31 -16.93
CA TYR A 322 18.13 5.93 -17.32
C TYR A 322 17.47 5.24 -18.53
N ALA A 323 18.24 4.79 -19.52
CA ALA A 323 17.69 4.02 -20.64
C ALA A 323 17.05 2.70 -20.19
N VAL A 324 17.67 2.02 -19.22
CA VAL A 324 17.12 0.82 -18.56
C VAL A 324 15.84 1.16 -17.80
N LEU A 325 15.82 2.27 -17.05
CA LEU A 325 14.63 2.73 -16.34
C LEU A 325 13.46 3.00 -17.30
N VAL A 326 13.69 3.73 -18.39
CA VAL A 326 12.68 4.02 -19.43
C VAL A 326 12.17 2.74 -20.07
N THR A 327 13.05 1.81 -20.43
CA THR A 327 12.67 0.50 -20.98
C THR A 327 11.80 -0.28 -19.98
N GLY A 328 12.14 -0.20 -18.70
CA GLY A 328 11.34 -0.77 -17.62
C GLY A 328 9.94 -0.16 -17.56
N VAL A 329 9.80 1.16 -17.63
CA VAL A 329 8.50 1.86 -17.65
C VAL A 329 7.65 1.39 -18.83
N VAL A 330 8.22 1.34 -20.04
CA VAL A 330 7.51 0.91 -21.25
C VAL A 330 7.04 -0.54 -21.13
N LYS A 331 7.86 -1.44 -20.60
CA LYS A 331 7.54 -2.87 -20.51
C LYS A 331 6.68 -3.26 -19.29
N GLN A 332 6.73 -2.48 -18.22
CA GLN A 332 6.18 -2.85 -16.91
C GLN A 332 5.11 -1.90 -16.39
N GLY A 333 4.88 -0.78 -17.08
CA GLY A 333 3.77 0.12 -16.83
C GLY A 333 3.96 1.05 -15.62
N PRO A 334 2.86 1.64 -15.14
CA PRO A 334 2.90 2.76 -14.18
C PRO A 334 3.41 2.36 -12.79
N LEU A 335 3.19 1.12 -12.35
CA LEU A 335 3.69 0.65 -11.05
C LEU A 335 5.22 0.57 -11.01
N TRP A 336 5.86 0.30 -12.14
CA TRP A 336 7.32 0.39 -12.26
C TRP A 336 7.78 1.85 -12.22
N ALA A 337 7.08 2.76 -12.90
CA ALA A 337 7.40 4.18 -12.82
C ALA A 337 7.28 4.72 -11.38
N ALA A 338 6.26 4.28 -10.65
CA ALA A 338 5.96 4.72 -9.28
C ALA A 338 7.11 4.46 -8.28
N GLN A 339 7.75 3.29 -8.33
CA GLN A 339 8.86 2.96 -7.41
C GLN A 339 10.12 3.79 -7.64
N TRP A 340 10.31 4.34 -8.84
CA TRP A 340 11.49 5.15 -9.20
C TRP A 340 11.27 6.64 -9.01
N LEU A 341 10.09 7.06 -8.53
CA LEU A 341 9.78 8.46 -8.24
C LEU A 341 10.20 9.42 -9.38
N LEU A 342 9.86 9.09 -10.63
CA LEU A 342 10.37 9.76 -11.84
C LEU A 342 10.05 11.27 -11.94
N ARG A 343 9.27 11.82 -11.02
CA ARG A 343 9.14 13.28 -10.84
C ARG A 343 10.45 13.91 -10.36
N TYR A 344 11.21 13.25 -9.47
CA TYR A 344 12.49 13.73 -8.96
C TYR A 344 13.52 14.04 -10.06
N PRO A 345 13.82 13.15 -11.01
CA PRO A 345 14.78 13.46 -12.06
C PRO A 345 14.33 14.61 -12.96
N ALA A 346 13.03 14.76 -13.26
CA ALA A 346 12.54 15.92 -14.00
C ALA A 346 12.73 17.23 -13.21
N ALA A 347 12.45 17.20 -11.91
CA ALA A 347 12.64 18.30 -10.98
C ALA A 347 14.12 18.71 -10.84
N ALA A 348 14.99 17.71 -10.70
CA ALA A 348 16.42 17.88 -10.61
C ALA A 348 17.00 18.48 -11.91
N ALA A 349 16.46 18.09 -13.07
CA ALA A 349 16.85 18.67 -14.36
C ALA A 349 16.61 20.18 -14.36
N PHE A 350 15.42 20.60 -13.92
CA PHE A 350 15.08 22.01 -13.81
C PHE A 350 16.02 22.77 -12.86
N GLY A 351 16.30 22.21 -11.68
CA GLY A 351 17.27 22.79 -10.76
C GLY A 351 18.66 22.95 -11.36
N LEU A 352 19.10 21.96 -12.13
CA LEU A 352 20.40 22.00 -12.78
C LEU A 352 20.46 23.02 -13.93
N PHE A 353 19.40 23.15 -14.74
CA PHE A 353 19.33 24.20 -15.75
C PHE A 353 19.31 25.60 -15.12
N ALA A 354 18.61 25.78 -14.00
CA ALA A 354 18.64 27.03 -13.26
C ALA A 354 20.05 27.34 -12.72
N LEU A 355 20.78 26.32 -12.26
CA LEU A 355 22.17 26.48 -11.82
C LEU A 355 23.10 26.85 -12.99
N LEU A 356 22.93 26.22 -14.16
CA LEU A 356 23.70 26.53 -15.36
C LEU A 356 23.39 27.92 -15.95
N ALA A 357 22.23 28.49 -15.64
CA ALA A 357 21.85 29.85 -16.01
C ALA A 357 22.48 30.93 -15.12
N LEU A 358 23.08 30.57 -13.98
CA LEU A 358 23.91 31.49 -13.19
C LEU A 358 25.14 31.93 -14.01
N PRO A 359 25.82 33.02 -13.63
CA PRO A 359 27.02 33.48 -14.33
C PRO A 359 27.99 32.34 -14.63
N MET A 360 28.53 32.30 -15.86
CA MET A 360 29.36 31.23 -16.46
C MET A 360 30.69 30.92 -15.73
N ASN A 361 30.86 31.36 -14.49
CA ASN A 361 32.06 31.16 -13.71
C ASN A 361 31.77 30.56 -12.32
N TRP A 362 30.52 30.22 -11.99
CA TRP A 362 30.18 29.71 -10.66
C TRP A 362 30.95 28.43 -10.30
N TRP A 363 31.36 27.61 -11.27
CA TRP A 363 32.14 26.38 -11.06
C TRP A 363 33.66 26.60 -11.04
N SER A 364 34.14 27.78 -11.45
CA SER A 364 35.56 28.03 -11.72
C SER A 364 36.39 28.37 -10.48
N ASP A 365 35.74 28.72 -9.37
CA ASP A 365 36.39 29.05 -8.08
C ASP A 365 35.73 28.29 -6.90
N PRO A 366 35.98 26.97 -6.79
CA PRO A 366 35.45 26.15 -5.70
C PRO A 366 36.05 26.53 -4.34
N HIS A 367 35.18 26.91 -3.39
CA HIS A 367 35.58 27.29 -2.04
C HIS A 367 35.15 26.24 -1.01
N PRO A 368 35.91 25.98 0.07
CA PRO A 368 35.54 25.08 1.16
C PRO A 368 34.12 25.26 1.75
N ARG A 369 33.53 26.45 1.61
CA ARG A 369 32.17 26.76 2.10
C ARG A 369 31.08 26.10 1.27
N TRP A 370 31.38 25.62 0.06
CA TRP A 370 30.43 24.90 -0.78
C TRP A 370 30.00 23.57 -0.17
N GLY A 371 30.90 22.88 0.55
CA GLY A 371 30.53 21.69 1.31
C GLY A 371 29.49 22.01 2.39
N ILE A 372 29.65 23.14 3.08
CA ILE A 372 28.69 23.63 4.07
C ILE A 372 27.36 24.00 3.37
N ALA A 373 27.41 24.71 2.25
CA ALA A 373 26.21 25.07 1.49
C ALA A 373 25.45 23.83 1.01
N ALA A 374 26.13 22.85 0.43
CA ALA A 374 25.56 21.58 0.01
C ALA A 374 24.93 20.84 1.20
N PHE A 375 25.60 20.79 2.36
CA PHE A 375 25.04 20.19 3.57
C PHE A 375 23.78 20.91 4.04
N VAL A 376 23.78 22.24 4.12
CA VAL A 376 22.61 23.05 4.53
C VAL A 376 21.44 22.83 3.58
N LEU A 377 21.70 22.77 2.27
CA LEU A 377 20.71 22.46 1.25
C LEU A 377 20.08 21.09 1.48
N VAL A 378 20.91 20.03 1.61
CA VAL A 378 20.42 18.67 1.87
C VAL A 378 19.65 18.58 3.18
N ALA A 379 20.10 19.26 4.24
CA ALA A 379 19.41 19.32 5.52
C ALA A 379 18.05 20.03 5.40
N GLY A 380 17.95 21.10 4.62
CA GLY A 380 16.69 21.79 4.31
C GLY A 380 15.70 20.90 3.55
N ALA A 381 16.17 20.18 2.52
CA ALA A 381 15.37 19.20 1.80
C ALA A 381 14.86 18.08 2.72
N LEU A 382 15.73 17.54 3.59
CA LEU A 382 15.33 16.53 4.56
C LEU A 382 14.28 17.07 5.54
N GLY A 383 14.48 18.28 6.06
CA GLY A 383 13.52 18.93 6.95
C GLY A 383 12.13 19.05 6.31
N TYR A 384 12.08 19.47 5.05
CA TYR A 384 10.84 19.53 4.28
C TYR A 384 10.19 18.15 4.11
N LEU A 385 10.95 17.14 3.69
CA LEU A 385 10.44 15.77 3.53
C LEU A 385 9.93 15.17 4.84
N VAL A 386 10.56 15.48 5.98
CA VAL A 386 10.08 15.06 7.29
C VAL A 386 8.75 15.74 7.62
N VAL A 387 8.63 17.04 7.39
CA VAL A 387 7.37 17.78 7.58
C VAL A 387 6.27 17.17 6.72
N GLU A 388 6.53 16.94 5.44
CA GLU A 388 5.59 16.32 4.51
C GLU A 388 5.08 14.96 5.03
N VAL A 389 5.97 14.05 5.41
CA VAL A 389 5.58 12.73 5.91
C VAL A 389 4.81 12.80 7.24
N ARG A 390 5.15 13.76 8.09
CA ARG A 390 4.43 14.01 9.34
C ARG A 390 3.01 14.50 9.09
N ASN A 391 2.80 15.28 8.03
CA ASN A 391 1.47 15.73 7.60
C ASN A 391 0.60 14.55 7.11
N HIS A 392 1.22 13.44 6.70
CA HIS A 392 0.53 12.17 6.40
C HIS A 392 0.38 11.24 7.62
N ASN A 393 0.39 11.79 8.84
CA ASN A 393 0.17 11.10 10.13
C ASN A 393 1.17 9.96 10.44
N VAL A 394 2.34 9.95 9.83
CA VAL A 394 3.37 8.94 10.12
C VAL A 394 4.11 9.29 11.41
N SER A 395 4.33 8.31 12.28
CA SER A 395 5.03 8.49 13.57
C SER A 395 6.48 9.00 13.41
N GLY A 396 7.00 9.74 14.40
CA GLY A 396 8.24 10.55 14.25
C GLY A 396 9.46 9.79 13.70
N ARG A 397 9.86 8.69 14.34
CA ARG A 397 11.03 7.88 13.89
C ARG A 397 10.81 7.31 12.49
N GLN A 398 9.61 6.82 12.21
CA GLN A 398 9.28 6.27 10.89
C GLN A 398 9.25 7.37 9.83
N ALA A 399 8.72 8.55 10.15
CA ALA A 399 8.69 9.69 9.26
C ALA A 399 10.10 10.08 8.83
N PHE A 400 11.03 10.16 9.79
CA PHE A 400 12.44 10.41 9.51
C PHE A 400 13.07 9.33 8.62
N CYS A 401 12.88 8.04 8.94
CA CYS A 401 13.43 6.96 8.14
C CYS A 401 12.86 6.92 6.71
N ARG A 402 11.56 7.16 6.55
CA ARG A 402 10.89 7.19 5.24
C ARG A 402 11.34 8.42 4.43
N ALA A 403 11.44 9.60 5.06
CA ALA A 403 11.97 10.82 4.46
C ALA A 403 13.44 10.65 4.01
N LEU A 404 14.28 10.02 4.84
CA LEU A 404 15.67 9.71 4.50
C LEU A 404 15.76 8.77 3.29
N GLY A 405 14.89 7.76 3.21
CA GLY A 405 14.82 6.86 2.06
C GLY A 405 14.47 7.59 0.75
N VAL A 406 13.49 8.49 0.79
CA VAL A 406 13.14 9.33 -0.36
C VAL A 406 14.25 10.31 -0.71
N LEU A 407 14.85 10.96 0.28
CA LEU A 407 15.99 11.87 0.09
C LEU A 407 17.14 11.15 -0.60
N PHE A 408 17.45 9.92 -0.17
CA PHE A 408 18.50 9.11 -0.78
C PHE A 408 18.22 8.80 -2.24
N ILE A 409 17.00 8.37 -2.58
CA ILE A 409 16.59 8.12 -3.97
C ILE A 409 16.65 9.39 -4.80
N GLY A 410 16.18 10.51 -4.24
CA GLY A 410 16.27 11.83 -4.88
C GLY A 410 17.72 12.25 -5.12
N ALA A 411 18.60 12.08 -4.13
CA ALA A 411 20.02 12.41 -4.21
C ALA A 411 20.72 11.58 -5.28
N VAL A 412 20.38 10.28 -5.38
CA VAL A 412 20.84 9.39 -6.45
C VAL A 412 20.44 9.94 -7.83
N HIS A 413 19.18 10.30 -8.04
CA HIS A 413 18.73 10.87 -9.31
C HIS A 413 19.41 12.21 -9.62
N ALA A 414 19.49 13.10 -8.64
CA ALA A 414 20.15 14.39 -8.77
C ALA A 414 21.63 14.23 -9.12
N PHE A 415 22.32 13.26 -8.51
CA PHE A 415 23.73 12.95 -8.78
C PHE A 415 23.92 12.45 -10.21
N LEU A 416 23.16 11.42 -10.62
CA LEU A 416 23.28 10.84 -11.96
C LEU A 416 23.01 11.88 -13.04
N LEU A 417 21.98 12.70 -12.83
CA LEU A 417 21.61 13.73 -13.79
C LEU A 417 22.63 14.86 -13.83
N SER A 418 23.12 15.30 -12.68
CA SER A 418 24.21 16.28 -12.59
C SER A 418 25.45 15.78 -13.32
N LEU A 419 25.79 14.51 -13.15
CA LEU A 419 26.92 13.88 -13.84
C LEU A 419 26.72 13.88 -15.37
N ILE A 420 25.56 13.43 -15.86
CA ILE A 420 25.26 13.41 -17.31
C ILE A 420 25.34 14.82 -17.90
N VAL A 421 24.62 15.76 -17.30
CA VAL A 421 24.48 17.11 -17.85
C VAL A 421 25.79 17.89 -17.73
N LEU A 422 26.48 17.85 -16.60
CA LEU A 422 27.73 18.62 -16.45
C LEU A 422 28.86 18.09 -17.33
N VAL A 423 28.95 16.76 -17.52
CA VAL A 423 30.01 16.13 -18.30
C VAL A 423 29.74 16.18 -19.81
N PHE A 424 28.50 15.96 -20.26
CA PHE A 424 28.19 15.89 -21.69
C PHE A 424 27.49 17.11 -22.26
N VAL A 425 26.66 17.80 -21.48
CA VAL A 425 25.84 18.93 -21.97
C VAL A 425 26.53 20.26 -21.67
N ALA A 426 26.83 20.56 -20.42
CA ALA A 426 27.46 21.83 -20.04
C ALA A 426 28.84 21.99 -20.69
N ALA A 427 29.60 20.89 -20.84
CA ALA A 427 30.90 20.90 -21.51
C ALA A 427 30.83 21.33 -23.00
N THR A 428 29.68 21.20 -23.68
CA THR A 428 29.55 21.62 -25.10
C THR A 428 29.20 23.09 -25.27
N TYR A 429 28.65 23.74 -24.23
CA TYR A 429 28.15 25.12 -24.29
C TYR A 429 29.01 26.13 -23.52
N THR A 430 30.03 25.68 -22.81
CA THR A 430 30.92 26.56 -22.05
C THR A 430 32.07 27.02 -22.93
N GLU A 431 32.11 28.32 -23.23
CA GLU A 431 33.18 28.93 -24.03
C GLU A 431 34.53 28.73 -23.33
N SER A 432 35.59 28.45 -24.11
CA SER A 432 36.97 28.49 -23.63
C SER A 432 37.21 29.88 -23.05
N ALA A 433 37.63 29.96 -21.79
CA ALA A 433 37.91 31.25 -21.15
C ALA A 433 38.88 32.05 -22.05
N PRO A 434 38.65 33.35 -22.28
CA PRO A 434 39.63 34.19 -22.94
C PRO A 434 40.95 34.09 -22.16
N ASP A 435 42.04 33.81 -22.87
CA ASP A 435 43.37 33.58 -22.32
C ASP A 435 43.72 34.66 -21.27
N GLY A 436 43.92 34.27 -20.00
CA GLY A 436 44.49 35.16 -18.97
C GLY A 436 43.82 35.18 -17.60
N ASP A 437 42.58 34.68 -17.46
CA ASP A 437 41.81 34.86 -16.22
C ASP A 437 42.01 33.76 -15.14
N GLY A 438 42.87 32.76 -15.40
CA GLY A 438 43.15 31.67 -14.46
C GLY A 438 41.96 30.72 -14.18
N ARG A 439 40.87 30.84 -14.95
CA ARG A 439 39.65 30.03 -14.79
C ARG A 439 39.78 28.68 -15.48
N ILE A 440 39.29 27.63 -14.82
CA ILE A 440 39.25 26.28 -15.37
C ILE A 440 38.01 26.14 -16.26
N PRO A 441 38.16 25.89 -17.58
CA PRO A 441 37.01 25.63 -18.44
C PRO A 441 36.35 24.28 -18.05
N MET A 442 35.02 24.18 -18.19
CA MET A 442 34.24 23.04 -17.69
C MET A 442 34.74 21.69 -18.24
N HIS A 443 35.19 21.63 -19.50
CA HIS A 443 35.73 20.41 -20.08
C HIS A 443 37.05 19.95 -19.42
N GLN A 444 37.85 20.87 -18.89
CA GLN A 444 39.09 20.55 -18.16
C GLN A 444 38.85 20.22 -16.69
N LEU A 445 37.74 20.72 -16.11
CA LEU A 445 37.38 20.45 -14.71
C LEU A 445 37.39 18.95 -14.40
N TRP A 446 36.85 18.12 -15.30
CA TRP A 446 36.75 16.67 -15.13
C TRP A 446 38.08 15.93 -15.21
N HIS A 447 39.17 16.61 -15.57
CA HIS A 447 40.52 16.07 -15.51
C HIS A 447 41.31 16.56 -14.29
N THR A 448 40.78 17.53 -13.53
CA THR A 448 41.41 18.08 -12.32
C THR A 448 40.94 17.32 -11.08
N THR A 449 41.89 16.74 -10.32
CA THR A 449 41.60 15.99 -9.10
C THR A 449 41.18 16.94 -7.96
N GLY A 450 40.11 16.61 -7.24
CA GLY A 450 39.70 17.33 -6.02
C GLY A 450 38.73 18.52 -6.19
N LEU A 451 38.62 19.13 -7.38
CA LEU A 451 37.70 20.25 -7.62
C LEU A 451 36.37 19.80 -8.26
N ALA A 452 36.45 18.84 -9.18
CA ALA A 452 35.29 18.29 -9.90
C ALA A 452 34.20 17.73 -8.97
N TRP A 453 34.60 17.06 -7.88
CA TRP A 453 33.63 16.48 -6.93
C TRP A 453 32.89 17.56 -6.14
N GLN A 454 33.51 18.72 -5.86
CA GLN A 454 32.86 19.81 -5.14
C GLN A 454 31.78 20.47 -5.99
N VAL A 455 32.09 20.71 -7.27
CA VAL A 455 31.12 21.20 -8.27
C VAL A 455 29.97 20.21 -8.42
N LEU A 456 30.28 18.92 -8.56
CA LEU A 456 29.27 17.87 -8.69
C LEU A 456 28.41 17.73 -7.43
N ALA A 457 29.00 17.79 -6.24
CA ALA A 457 28.28 17.70 -4.97
C ALA A 457 27.35 18.90 -4.76
N LEU A 458 27.82 20.12 -5.06
CA LEU A 458 27.01 21.33 -4.99
C LEU A 458 25.85 21.28 -6.00
N ALA A 459 26.13 20.91 -7.25
CA ALA A 459 25.10 20.77 -8.29
C ALA A 459 24.06 19.70 -7.92
N THR A 460 24.51 18.57 -7.35
CA THR A 460 23.64 17.51 -6.84
C THR A 460 22.75 18.02 -5.71
N ALA A 461 23.33 18.69 -4.71
CA ALA A 461 22.58 19.22 -3.57
C ALA A 461 21.57 20.30 -3.98
N TRP A 462 21.97 21.20 -4.88
CA TRP A 462 21.08 22.22 -5.46
C TRP A 462 19.92 21.59 -6.23
N SER A 463 20.21 20.66 -7.14
CA SER A 463 19.20 19.97 -7.95
C SER A 463 18.25 19.15 -7.10
N LEU A 464 18.76 18.52 -6.04
CA LEU A 464 17.95 17.81 -5.04
C LEU A 464 16.99 18.75 -4.32
N VAL A 465 17.49 19.88 -3.80
CA VAL A 465 16.67 20.85 -3.08
C VAL A 465 15.58 21.45 -3.97
N VAL A 466 15.96 21.91 -5.17
CA VAL A 466 14.99 22.43 -6.14
C VAL A 466 13.95 21.35 -6.45
N GLY A 467 14.38 20.10 -6.61
CA GLY A 467 13.46 19.02 -6.92
C GLY A 467 12.52 18.61 -5.78
N VAL A 468 12.97 18.75 -4.53
CA VAL A 468 12.11 18.56 -3.35
C VAL A 468 11.14 19.73 -3.22
N PHE A 469 11.60 20.97 -3.33
CA PHE A 469 10.75 22.15 -3.16
C PHE A 469 9.80 22.40 -4.33
N SER A 470 10.13 21.94 -5.54
CA SER A 470 9.20 22.03 -6.68
C SER A 470 7.96 21.15 -6.49
N GLN A 471 7.94 20.24 -5.51
CA GLN A 471 6.72 19.50 -5.14
C GLN A 471 5.60 20.46 -4.75
N ILE A 472 5.91 21.57 -4.08
CA ILE A 472 4.95 22.63 -3.73
C ILE A 472 4.28 23.21 -4.99
N LEU A 473 5.03 23.32 -6.09
CA LEU A 473 4.52 23.89 -7.35
C LEU A 473 3.61 22.91 -8.12
N TRP A 474 3.67 21.63 -7.78
CA TRP A 474 2.84 20.59 -8.40
C TRP A 474 1.60 20.25 -7.61
N ASP A 475 1.51 20.71 -6.37
CA ASP A 475 0.26 20.67 -5.63
C ASP A 475 -0.60 21.83 -6.10
N ASP A 476 -1.83 21.55 -6.54
CA ASP A 476 -2.82 22.56 -6.98
C ASP A 476 -3.35 23.41 -5.80
N ARG A 477 -2.51 23.68 -4.80
CA ARG A 477 -2.85 24.40 -3.56
C ARG A 477 -2.11 25.74 -3.54
N PRO A 478 -2.72 26.80 -3.00
CA PRO A 478 -2.05 28.08 -2.86
C PRO A 478 -0.85 27.95 -1.90
N ILE A 479 0.20 28.75 -2.11
CA ILE A 479 1.42 28.75 -1.26
C ILE A 479 1.15 29.08 0.21
N THR A 480 0.01 29.69 0.51
CA THR A 480 -0.45 30.01 1.87
C THR A 480 -1.22 28.86 2.53
N ALA A 481 -1.53 27.78 1.79
CA ALA A 481 -2.13 26.60 2.40
C ALA A 481 -1.14 25.99 3.41
N PRO A 482 -1.60 25.59 4.60
CA PRO A 482 -0.73 24.91 5.54
C PRO A 482 -0.19 23.63 4.89
N LEU A 483 1.13 23.41 5.01
CA LEU A 483 1.78 22.15 4.60
C LEU A 483 1.12 20.95 5.27
N ALA A 484 0.71 21.12 6.54
CA ALA A 484 -0.22 20.23 7.19
C ALA A 484 -1.58 20.37 6.49
N HIS A 485 -1.87 19.46 5.57
CA HIS A 485 -3.18 19.35 4.96
C HIS A 485 -4.27 19.58 6.03
N LEU A 486 -5.10 20.60 5.82
CA LEU A 486 -6.49 20.53 6.25
C LEU A 486 -6.99 19.16 5.85
N THR A 487 -7.64 18.45 6.79
CA THR A 487 -8.19 17.10 6.63
C THR A 487 -8.47 16.78 5.17
N TRP A 488 -8.03 15.61 4.71
CA TRP A 488 -8.05 14.99 3.38
C TRP A 488 -9.26 15.25 2.44
N ASN A 489 -10.29 15.94 2.91
CA ASN A 489 -11.59 16.19 2.32
C ASN A 489 -11.69 17.29 1.23
N ASP A 490 -10.70 18.15 0.99
CA ASP A 490 -10.94 19.27 0.04
C ASP A 490 -10.40 19.02 -1.38
N GLY A 491 -10.45 17.78 -1.87
CA GLY A 491 -10.02 17.45 -3.23
C GLY A 491 -10.96 16.47 -3.91
N GLY A 492 -12.00 17.02 -4.54
CA GLY A 492 -12.71 16.49 -5.72
C GLY A 492 -13.16 15.03 -5.69
#